data_AF-A0A506UEF4-F1
#
_entry.id   AF-A0A506UEF4-F1
#
_cell.length_a   1.000
_cell.length_b   1.000
_cell.length_c   1.000
_cell.angle_alpha   90.00
_cell.angle_beta   90.00
_cell.angle_gamma   90.00
#
_symmetry.space_group_name_H-M   'P 1'
#
loop_
_entity.id
_entity.type
_entity.pdbx_description
1 polymer ?
#
loop_
_entity_poly.entity_id
_entity_poly.type
_entity_poly.pdbx_seq_one_letter_code
_entity_poly.pdbx_strand_id
1 'polypeptide(L)'
;MLCTGVMLLLPVAAMAGDALACGAAATPAERLNCAEDVFRESDESLSSSFAATLLLAGRLDGSLPKGQSGAAASLMRSQRAWVDYRDSACTSRGFLFRGTEDETFIVSRCMNELTLERLHCLDRMQKVILLRLEGEQADKGKSAFRSPVN
;
A
#
# COMPACT_ATOMS: atom_id res chain seq x y z
N MET A 1 28.73 -31.54 -27.86
CA MET A 1 28.59 -30.72 -26.64
C MET A 1 28.77 -29.26 -27.02
N LEU A 2 27.70 -28.47 -26.98
CA LEU A 2 27.72 -27.03 -26.70
C LEU A 2 26.27 -26.62 -26.43
N CYS A 3 25.99 -26.34 -25.14
CA CYS A 3 24.68 -26.04 -24.59
C CYS A 3 24.11 -24.76 -25.19
N THR A 4 22.98 -24.87 -25.88
CA THR A 4 22.09 -23.75 -26.15
C THR A 4 21.42 -23.34 -24.83
N GLY A 5 21.97 -22.32 -24.18
CA GLY A 5 21.39 -21.71 -22.99
C GLY A 5 20.12 -20.94 -23.36
N VAL A 6 18.96 -21.48 -22.99
CA VAL A 6 17.69 -20.75 -22.98
C VAL A 6 17.75 -19.74 -21.84
N MET A 7 17.97 -18.47 -22.18
CA MET A 7 17.89 -17.37 -21.23
C MET A 7 16.41 -17.12 -20.93
N LEU A 8 15.95 -17.61 -19.77
CA LEU A 8 14.61 -17.33 -19.25
C LEU A 8 14.54 -15.83 -18.90
N LEU A 9 13.85 -15.05 -19.73
CA LEU A 9 13.43 -13.69 -19.42
C LEU A 9 12.32 -13.77 -18.37
N LEU A 10 12.66 -13.57 -17.10
CA LEU A 10 11.69 -13.30 -16.04
C LEU A 10 11.02 -11.95 -16.34
N PRO A 11 9.68 -11.87 -16.41
CA PRO A 11 8.99 -10.59 -16.49
C PRO A 11 9.17 -9.85 -15.17
N VAL A 12 9.93 -8.76 -15.19
CA VAL A 12 9.98 -7.80 -14.10
C VAL A 12 8.61 -7.11 -14.06
N ALA A 13 7.84 -7.32 -12.99
CA ALA A 13 6.64 -6.53 -12.75
C ALA A 13 7.07 -5.08 -12.51
N ALA A 14 6.87 -4.22 -13.52
CA ALA A 14 7.15 -2.80 -13.45
C ALA A 14 6.06 -2.10 -12.64
N MET A 15 6.15 -2.11 -11.31
CA MET A 15 5.23 -1.38 -10.42
C MET A 15 5.93 -0.17 -9.80
N ALA A 16 6.57 0.66 -10.64
CA ALA A 16 7.19 1.93 -10.23
C ALA A 16 7.34 2.94 -11.38
N GLY A 17 6.85 2.63 -12.59
CA GLY A 17 7.17 3.38 -13.82
C GLY A 17 6.23 4.52 -14.18
N ASP A 18 4.96 4.48 -13.74
CA ASP A 18 3.92 5.29 -14.39
C ASP A 18 3.98 6.78 -14.01
N ALA A 19 4.38 7.11 -12.78
CA ALA A 19 4.53 8.51 -12.34
C ALA A 19 5.73 9.24 -12.97
N LEU A 20 6.73 8.50 -13.46
CA LEU A 20 7.82 9.03 -14.28
C LEU A 20 7.42 9.07 -15.75
N ALA A 21 6.60 8.12 -16.20
CA ALA A 21 6.10 8.02 -17.58
C ALA A 21 5.22 9.22 -17.98
N CYS A 22 4.38 9.74 -17.06
CA CYS A 22 3.56 10.92 -17.34
C CYS A 22 4.36 12.20 -17.63
N GLY A 23 5.66 12.25 -17.31
CA GLY A 23 6.52 13.40 -17.59
C GLY A 23 6.85 13.60 -19.08
N ALA A 24 6.71 12.57 -19.91
CA ALA A 24 7.09 12.59 -21.32
C ALA A 24 5.97 13.03 -22.28
N ALA A 25 4.76 13.32 -21.79
CA ALA A 25 3.63 13.70 -22.66
C ALA A 25 3.88 15.05 -23.34
N ALA A 26 3.33 15.20 -24.56
CA ALA A 26 3.68 16.29 -25.47
C ALA A 26 3.17 17.66 -25.00
N THR A 27 2.02 17.70 -24.31
CA THR A 27 1.43 18.94 -23.79
C THR A 27 1.29 18.93 -22.27
N PRO A 28 1.30 20.12 -21.61
CA PRO A 28 1.04 20.24 -20.18
C PRO A 28 -0.29 19.60 -19.75
N ALA A 29 -1.35 19.76 -20.56
CA ALA A 29 -2.65 19.16 -20.29
C ALA A 29 -2.62 17.62 -20.33
N GLU A 30 -1.95 17.02 -21.32
CA GLU A 30 -1.78 15.56 -21.38
C GLU A 30 -0.96 15.04 -20.20
N ARG A 31 0.10 15.75 -19.78
CA ARG A 31 0.90 15.38 -18.60
C ARG A 31 0.04 15.38 -17.33
N LEU A 32 -0.77 16.41 -17.14
CA LEU A 32 -1.67 16.53 -15.99
C LEU A 32 -2.70 15.40 -15.98
N ASN A 33 -3.42 15.20 -17.09
CA ASN A 33 -4.43 14.15 -17.20
C ASN A 33 -3.85 12.76 -16.90
N CYS A 34 -2.68 12.43 -17.45
CA CYS A 34 -1.97 11.19 -17.13
C CYS A 34 -1.67 11.07 -15.63
N ALA A 35 -1.16 12.14 -15.00
CA ALA A 35 -0.82 12.11 -13.58
C ALA A 35 -2.07 11.95 -12.68
N GLU A 36 -3.20 12.54 -13.07
CA GLU A 36 -4.49 12.40 -12.38
C GLU A 36 -5.06 10.98 -12.53
N ASP A 37 -4.98 10.40 -13.73
CA ASP A 37 -5.43 9.03 -13.98
C ASP A 37 -4.63 8.01 -13.18
N VAL A 38 -3.30 8.10 -13.20
CA VAL A 38 -2.42 7.21 -12.42
C VAL A 38 -2.66 7.39 -10.91
N PHE A 39 -2.88 8.62 -10.44
CA PHE A 39 -3.26 8.84 -9.04
C PHE A 39 -4.60 8.19 -8.70
N ARG A 40 -5.61 8.32 -9.55
CA ARG A 40 -6.93 7.69 -9.35
C ARG A 40 -6.82 6.17 -9.24
N GLU A 41 -6.05 5.54 -10.11
CA GLU A 41 -5.81 4.09 -10.07
C GLU A 41 -5.13 3.64 -8.77
N SER A 42 -4.14 4.40 -8.28
CA SER A 42 -3.46 4.08 -7.03
C SER A 42 -4.33 4.35 -5.80
N ASP A 43 -5.20 5.35 -5.82
CA ASP A 43 -6.14 5.65 -4.72
C ASP A 43 -7.24 4.58 -4.61
N GLU A 44 -7.74 4.07 -5.74
CA GLU A 44 -8.64 2.91 -5.78
C GLU A 44 -7.97 1.64 -5.22
N SER A 45 -6.72 1.41 -5.61
CA SER A 45 -5.90 0.31 -5.09
C SER A 45 -5.67 0.44 -3.59
N LEU A 46 -5.39 1.66 -3.11
CA LEU A 46 -5.21 1.95 -1.69
C LEU A 46 -6.47 1.68 -0.90
N SER A 47 -7.63 2.11 -1.39
CA SER A 47 -8.93 1.87 -0.76
C SER A 47 -9.20 0.37 -0.57
N SER A 48 -8.93 -0.42 -1.61
CA SER A 48 -9.06 -1.88 -1.57
C SER A 48 -8.09 -2.53 -0.57
N SER A 49 -6.81 -2.14 -0.61
CA SER A 49 -5.77 -2.64 0.30
C SER A 49 -6.04 -2.27 1.75
N PHE A 50 -6.54 -1.06 2.01
CA PHE A 50 -6.92 -0.61 3.35
C PHE A 50 -8.06 -1.46 3.91
N ALA A 51 -9.11 -1.72 3.14
CA ALA A 51 -10.22 -2.58 3.56
C ALA A 51 -9.74 -4.00 3.91
N ALA A 52 -8.90 -4.60 3.07
CA ALA A 52 -8.30 -5.91 3.34
C ALA A 52 -7.45 -5.92 4.63
N THR A 53 -6.61 -4.89 4.81
CA THR A 53 -5.78 -4.74 6.02
C THR A 53 -6.64 -4.57 7.27
N LEU A 54 -7.74 -3.83 7.18
CA LEU A 54 -8.66 -3.60 8.29
C LEU A 54 -9.34 -4.90 8.74
N LEU A 55 -9.74 -5.75 7.79
CA LEU A 55 -10.28 -7.08 8.09
C LEU A 55 -9.24 -7.94 8.82
N LEU A 56 -7.99 -7.94 8.38
CA LEU A 56 -6.91 -8.68 9.04
C LEU A 56 -6.59 -8.12 10.44
N ALA A 57 -6.57 -6.80 10.60
CA ALA A 57 -6.38 -6.17 11.89
C ALA A 57 -7.53 -6.52 12.86
N GLY A 58 -8.77 -6.61 12.38
CA GLY A 58 -9.90 -7.08 13.18
C GLY A 58 -9.77 -8.56 13.60
N ARG A 59 -9.27 -9.42 12.71
CA ARG A 59 -8.96 -10.82 13.06
C ARG A 59 -7.87 -10.93 14.11
N LEU A 60 -6.82 -10.11 14.01
CA LEU A 60 -5.77 -10.02 15.02
C LEU A 60 -6.35 -9.55 16.36
N ASP A 61 -7.19 -8.52 16.36
CA ASP A 61 -7.84 -8.03 17.58
C ASP A 61 -8.67 -9.12 18.29
N GLY A 62 -9.36 -9.97 17.53
CA GLY A 62 -10.12 -11.10 18.08
C GLY A 62 -9.26 -12.26 18.58
N SER A 63 -7.98 -12.33 18.19
CA SER A 63 -7.05 -13.39 18.59
C SER A 63 -6.27 -13.03 19.85
N LEU A 64 -6.21 -11.74 20.19
CA LEU A 64 -5.48 -11.21 21.34
C LEU A 64 -6.26 -11.30 22.66
N PRO A 65 -5.57 -11.38 23.81
CA PRO A 65 -6.21 -11.32 25.13
C PRO A 65 -7.00 -10.01 25.35
N LYS A 66 -7.97 -10.07 26.28
CA LYS A 66 -8.73 -8.87 26.67
C LYS A 66 -7.79 -7.75 27.13
N GLY A 67 -8.07 -6.53 26.66
CA GLY A 67 -7.27 -5.34 26.96
C GLY A 67 -5.99 -5.19 26.13
N GLN A 68 -5.70 -6.13 25.22
CA GLN A 68 -4.54 -6.07 24.32
C GLN A 68 -4.93 -5.86 22.85
N SER A 69 -6.22 -5.76 22.54
CA SER A 69 -6.74 -5.43 21.20
C SER A 69 -6.75 -3.93 20.93
N GLY A 70 -6.88 -3.55 19.66
CA GLY A 70 -6.94 -2.16 19.21
C GLY A 70 -6.23 -1.89 17.88
N ALA A 71 -5.78 -2.94 17.17
CA ALA A 71 -5.11 -2.84 15.88
C ALA A 71 -6.02 -2.21 14.82
N ALA A 72 -7.27 -2.65 14.69
CA ALA A 72 -8.21 -2.10 13.70
C ALA A 72 -8.52 -0.62 13.97
N ALA A 73 -8.78 -0.28 15.23
CA ALA A 73 -9.05 1.10 15.64
C ALA A 73 -7.84 2.02 15.39
N SER A 74 -6.63 1.53 15.68
CA SER A 74 -5.39 2.27 15.44
C SER A 74 -5.08 2.43 13.95
N LEU A 75 -5.33 1.40 13.14
CA LEU A 75 -5.18 1.45 11.70
C LEU A 75 -6.13 2.48 11.06
N MET A 76 -7.40 2.54 11.49
CA MET A 76 -8.33 3.57 11.02
C MET A 76 -7.84 4.99 11.34
N ARG A 77 -7.38 5.22 12.58
CA ARG A 77 -6.82 6.54 12.96
C ARG A 77 -5.57 6.88 12.15
N SER A 78 -4.67 5.91 11.97
CA SER A 78 -3.46 6.07 11.15
C SER A 78 -3.81 6.43 9.70
N GLN A 79 -4.80 5.78 9.10
CA GLN A 79 -5.19 6.06 7.72
C GLN A 79 -5.76 7.47 7.55
N ARG A 80 -6.61 7.93 8.48
CA ARG A 80 -7.15 9.30 8.44
C ARG A 80 -6.05 10.35 8.56
N ALA A 81 -5.17 10.20 9.55
CA ALA A 81 -4.05 11.11 9.72
C ALA A 81 -3.08 11.09 8.52
N TRP A 82 -2.94 9.94 7.86
CA TRP A 82 -2.14 9.83 6.65
C TRP A 82 -2.76 10.58 5.46
N VAL A 83 -4.08 10.61 5.30
CA VAL A 83 -4.75 11.42 4.26
C VAL A 83 -4.46 12.90 4.48
N ASP A 84 -4.64 13.40 5.71
CA ASP A 84 -4.34 14.80 6.04
C ASP A 84 -2.86 15.15 5.77
N TYR A 85 -1.94 14.24 6.10
CA TYR A 85 -0.52 14.36 5.78
C TYR A 85 -0.28 14.42 4.27
N ARG A 86 -0.83 13.48 3.49
CA ARG A 86 -0.66 13.40 2.03
C ARG A 86 -1.10 14.71 1.39
N ASP A 87 -2.32 15.13 1.69
CA ASP A 87 -2.94 16.28 1.04
C ASP A 87 -2.18 17.58 1.38
N SER A 88 -1.76 17.74 2.64
CA SER A 88 -0.97 18.89 3.08
C SER A 88 0.45 18.89 2.50
N ALA A 89 1.11 17.73 2.46
CA ALA A 89 2.45 17.59 1.90
C ALA A 89 2.46 17.86 0.39
N CYS A 90 1.49 17.36 -0.34
CA CYS A 90 1.40 17.56 -1.78
C CYS A 90 1.00 18.98 -2.15
N THR A 91 0.11 19.61 -1.38
CA THR A 91 -0.15 21.05 -1.49
C THR A 91 1.13 21.86 -1.27
N SER A 92 1.91 21.53 -0.23
CA SER A 92 3.20 22.18 0.04
C SER A 92 4.19 22.01 -1.12
N ARG A 93 4.22 20.86 -1.79
CA ARG A 93 5.10 20.62 -2.94
C ARG A 93 4.66 21.41 -4.17
N GLY A 94 3.34 21.56 -4.38
CA GLY A 94 2.79 22.39 -5.46
C GLY A 94 3.23 23.86 -5.37
N PHE A 95 3.37 24.42 -4.16
CA PHE A 95 3.84 25.80 -3.97
C PHE A 95 5.21 26.10 -4.59
N LEU A 96 6.05 25.08 -4.82
CA LEU A 96 7.34 25.24 -5.51
C LEU A 96 7.18 25.70 -6.98
N PHE A 97 6.00 25.52 -7.55
CA PHE A 97 5.66 25.84 -8.94
C PHE A 97 4.45 26.79 -9.02
N ARG A 98 4.17 27.52 -7.94
CA ARG A 98 2.96 28.35 -7.78
C ARG A 98 2.76 29.30 -8.97
N GLY A 99 1.56 29.27 -9.56
CA GLY A 99 1.20 30.15 -10.68
C GLY A 99 1.72 29.69 -12.04
N THR A 100 2.26 28.48 -12.12
CA THR A 100 2.63 27.82 -13.39
C THR A 100 1.70 26.65 -13.66
N GLU A 101 1.64 26.18 -14.90
CA GLU A 101 0.88 24.98 -15.27
C GLU A 101 1.41 23.70 -14.60
N ASP A 102 2.66 23.70 -14.14
CA ASP A 102 3.25 22.54 -13.47
C ASP A 102 2.81 22.39 -12.01
N GLU A 103 2.16 23.40 -11.42
CA GLU A 103 1.69 23.34 -10.03
C GLU A 103 0.78 22.14 -9.77
N THR A 104 -0.29 22.00 -10.56
CA THR A 104 -1.27 20.91 -10.40
C THR A 104 -0.66 19.56 -10.79
N PHE A 105 0.16 19.53 -11.82
CA PHE A 105 0.89 18.32 -12.23
C PHE A 105 1.78 17.77 -11.10
N ILE A 106 2.52 18.65 -10.41
CA ILE A 106 3.37 18.28 -9.29
C ILE A 106 2.55 17.79 -8.09
N VAL A 107 1.39 18.42 -7.83
CA VAL A 107 0.45 17.93 -6.80
C VAL A 107 0.00 16.51 -7.13
N SER A 108 -0.55 16.25 -8.32
CA SER A 108 -1.05 14.92 -8.71
C SER A 108 0.04 13.84 -8.65
N ARG A 109 1.27 14.16 -9.09
CA ARG A 109 2.40 13.24 -8.97
C ARG A 109 2.77 12.92 -7.53
N CYS A 110 2.78 13.92 -6.65
CA CYS A 110 3.01 13.70 -5.22
C CYS A 110 1.92 12.83 -4.60
N MET A 111 0.66 13.07 -4.94
CA MET A 111 -0.48 12.31 -4.43
C MET A 111 -0.33 10.83 -4.77
N ASN A 112 0.07 10.52 -6.01
CA ASN A 112 0.35 9.16 -6.43
C ASN A 112 1.55 8.54 -5.69
N GLU A 113 2.67 9.24 -5.61
CA GLU A 113 3.89 8.77 -4.92
C GLU A 113 3.60 8.35 -3.48
N LEU A 114 2.99 9.24 -2.69
CA LEU A 114 2.67 8.95 -1.29
C LEU A 114 1.62 7.84 -1.15
N THR A 115 0.70 7.73 -2.11
CA THR A 115 -0.30 6.65 -2.15
C THR A 115 0.36 5.28 -2.37
N LEU A 116 1.32 5.19 -3.29
CA LEU A 116 2.11 3.96 -3.53
C LEU A 116 2.95 3.58 -2.30
N GLU A 117 3.55 4.55 -1.61
CA GLU A 117 4.26 4.29 -0.35
C GLU A 117 3.33 3.72 0.73
N ARG A 118 2.12 4.26 0.83
CA ARG A 118 1.12 3.78 1.79
C ARG A 118 0.64 2.38 1.43
N LEU A 119 0.44 2.07 0.15
CA LEU A 119 0.15 0.73 -0.33
C LEU A 119 1.21 -0.28 0.13
N HIS A 120 2.50 0.05 -0.03
CA HIS A 120 3.59 -0.79 0.46
C HIS A 120 3.57 -0.96 1.99
N CYS A 121 3.21 0.07 2.74
CA CYS A 121 3.08 -0.03 4.20
C CYS A 121 1.96 -1.01 4.59
N LEU A 122 0.81 -0.93 3.92
CA LEU A 122 -0.33 -1.81 4.16
C LEU A 122 -0.01 -3.26 3.77
N ASP A 123 0.59 -3.50 2.59
CA ASP A 123 1.01 -4.83 2.16
C ASP A 123 1.98 -5.49 3.18
N ARG A 124 2.99 -4.76 3.65
CA ARG A 124 3.90 -5.26 4.70
C ARG A 124 3.14 -5.60 5.98
N MET A 125 2.19 -4.76 6.39
CA MET A 125 1.37 -5.01 7.58
C MET A 125 0.51 -6.27 7.40
N GLN A 126 -0.14 -6.44 6.25
CA GLN A 126 -0.95 -7.63 5.94
C GLN A 126 -0.12 -8.91 6.05
N LYS A 127 1.08 -8.94 5.44
CA LYS A 127 2.00 -10.08 5.49
C LYS A 127 2.36 -10.46 6.92
N VAL A 128 2.71 -9.49 7.75
CA VAL A 128 3.07 -9.73 9.15
C VAL A 128 1.88 -10.24 9.98
N ILE A 129 0.68 -9.67 9.77
CA ILE A 129 -0.54 -10.12 10.47
C ILE A 129 -0.88 -11.56 10.09
N LEU A 130 -0.81 -11.90 8.79
CA LEU A 130 -1.09 -13.26 8.31
C LEU A 130 -0.15 -14.28 8.94
N LEU A 131 1.16 -14.03 8.93
CA LEU A 131 2.14 -14.91 9.57
C LEU A 131 1.88 -15.11 11.06
N ARG A 132 1.45 -14.05 11.76
CA ARG A 132 1.11 -14.14 13.18
C ARG A 132 -0.12 -15.01 13.42
N LEU A 133 -1.17 -14.83 12.61
CA LEU A 133 -2.42 -15.59 12.72
C LEU A 133 -2.22 -17.08 12.40
N GLU A 134 -1.40 -17.40 11.39
CA GLU A 134 -1.02 -18.77 11.06
C GLU A 134 -0.27 -19.46 12.21
N GLY A 135 0.69 -18.76 12.82
CA GLY A 135 1.42 -19.26 13.97
C GLY A 135 0.53 -19.56 15.18
N GLU A 136 -0.48 -18.72 15.42
CA GLU A 136 -1.46 -18.94 16.50
C GLU A 136 -2.36 -20.16 16.23
N GLN A 137 -2.78 -20.38 14.98
CA GLN A 137 -3.57 -21.56 14.61
C GLN A 137 -2.77 -22.85 14.80
N ALA A 138 -1.48 -22.85 14.43
CA ALA A 138 -0.59 -23.98 14.63
C ALA A 138 -0.40 -24.32 16.12
N ASP A 139 -0.33 -23.32 17.00
CA ASP A 139 -0.22 -23.53 18.45
C ASP A 139 -1.50 -24.13 19.05
N LYS A 140 -2.67 -23.58 18.70
CA LYS A 140 -3.96 -24.13 19.14
C LYS A 140 -4.16 -25.58 18.68
N GLY A 141 -3.74 -25.92 17.45
CA GLY A 141 -3.77 -27.30 16.95
C GLY A 141 -2.92 -28.27 17.77
N LYS A 142 -1.73 -27.85 18.21
CA LYS A 142 -0.87 -28.64 19.11
C LYS A 142 -1.45 -28.78 20.51
N SER A 143 -2.03 -27.71 21.05
CA SER A 143 -2.69 -27.74 22.35
C SER A 143 -3.93 -28.64 22.35
N ALA A 144 -4.71 -28.66 21.27
CA ALA A 144 -5.87 -29.54 21.14
C ALA A 144 -5.48 -31.03 21.00
N PHE A 145 -4.30 -31.32 20.44
CA PHE A 145 -3.78 -32.68 20.31
C PHE A 145 -3.12 -33.24 21.58
N ARG A 146 -2.69 -32.37 22.52
CA ARG A 146 -2.30 -32.81 23.88
C ARG A 146 -3.54 -33.22 24.66
N SER A 147 -4.02 -34.44 24.43
CA SER A 147 -5.00 -35.09 25.30
C SER A 147 -4.44 -35.13 26.74
N PRO A 148 -5.24 -34.89 27.79
CA PRO A 148 -4.79 -35.06 29.15
C PRO A 148 -4.43 -36.53 29.35
N VAL A 149 -3.15 -36.80 29.62
CA VAL A 149 -2.70 -38.09 30.13
C VAL A 149 -3.23 -38.17 31.56
N ASN A 150 -4.39 -38.81 31.74
CA ASN A 150 -4.88 -39.35 33.01
C ASN A 150 -5.20 -40.82 32.79
#